data_AF-A0A6B3RM34-F1
#
_entry.id   AF-A0A6B3RM34-F1
#
_cell.length_a   1.000
_cell.length_b   1.000
_cell.length_c   1.000
_cell.angle_alpha   90.00
_cell.angle_beta   90.00
_cell.angle_gamma   90.00
#
_symmetry.space_group_name_H-M   'P 1'
#
loop_
_entity.id
_entity.type
_entity.pdbx_description
1 polymer ?
#
loop_
_entity_poly.entity_id
_entity_poly.type
_entity_poly.pdbx_seq_one_letter_code
_entity_poly.pdbx_strand_id
1 'polypeptide(L)'
;MSSATQPIGVIARLLDLSERRVQQLSREGVIPKAERGQYDLIGSVRGYVRYLRDQATKAQAGAPDYAAERARFIRARADLAEMEAEEKRGALIAAEQIEAAWIAVLALLRTRLLALPDRLAPQVFEQSTVGDTRNLIRMTIREVLDDLAQPDVQLEASADIDGLPDPEADGGDGAEGAAPAAGTDDQ
;
A
#
# COMPACT_ATOMS: atom_id res chain seq x y z
N MET A 1 -53.03 32.92 -5.28
CA MET A 1 -51.78 32.51 -4.63
C MET A 1 -50.90 33.74 -4.54
N SER A 2 -50.84 34.35 -3.36
CA SER A 2 -50.21 35.65 -3.12
C SER A 2 -48.71 35.57 -3.41
N SER A 3 -48.25 36.14 -4.53
CA SER A 3 -46.82 36.31 -4.79
C SER A 3 -46.30 37.39 -3.84
N ALA A 4 -45.78 36.97 -2.69
CA ALA A 4 -45.05 37.85 -1.79
C ALA A 4 -43.69 38.14 -2.43
N THR A 5 -43.66 39.13 -3.31
CA THR A 5 -42.44 39.56 -3.96
C THR A 5 -41.59 40.34 -2.96
N GLN A 6 -40.32 39.97 -2.84
CA GLN A 6 -39.39 40.53 -1.87
C GLN A 6 -38.17 41.14 -2.56
N PRO A 7 -37.59 42.22 -2.00
CA PRO A 7 -36.36 42.79 -2.50
C PRO A 7 -35.20 41.81 -2.30
N ILE A 8 -34.16 41.97 -3.12
CA ILE A 8 -33.01 41.06 -3.15
C ILE A 8 -32.35 40.85 -1.78
N GLY A 9 -32.24 41.91 -0.97
CA GLY A 9 -31.62 41.83 0.36
C GLY A 9 -32.37 40.92 1.34
N VAL A 10 -33.70 40.79 1.21
CA VAL A 10 -34.51 39.89 2.03
C VAL A 10 -34.29 38.43 1.62
N ILE A 11 -34.25 38.16 0.30
CA ILE A 11 -33.95 36.82 -0.22
C ILE A 11 -32.52 36.40 0.09
N ALA A 12 -31.56 37.32 -0.02
CA ALA A 12 -30.16 37.10 0.32
C ALA A 12 -30.02 36.64 1.79
N ARG A 13 -30.64 37.36 2.73
CA ARG A 13 -30.65 36.97 4.15
C ARG A 13 -31.38 35.65 4.40
N LEU A 14 -32.49 35.41 3.72
CA LEU A 14 -33.27 34.19 3.91
C LEU A 14 -32.55 32.93 3.42
N LEU A 15 -31.86 33.02 2.30
CA LEU A 15 -31.13 31.91 1.70
C LEU A 15 -29.69 31.79 2.23
N ASP A 16 -29.29 32.68 3.13
CA ASP A 16 -27.92 32.82 3.65
C ASP A 16 -26.88 33.00 2.53
N LEU A 17 -27.18 33.91 1.60
CA LEU A 17 -26.36 34.21 0.42
C LEU A 17 -26.06 35.71 0.34
N SER A 18 -24.98 36.06 -0.35
CA SER A 18 -24.77 37.46 -0.77
C SER A 18 -25.75 37.85 -1.88
N GLU A 19 -26.13 39.13 -1.95
CA GLU A 19 -26.97 39.65 -3.03
C GLU A 19 -26.38 39.35 -4.42
N ARG A 20 -25.06 39.45 -4.55
CA ARG A 20 -24.32 39.09 -5.77
C ARG A 20 -24.56 37.63 -6.16
N ARG A 21 -24.54 36.72 -5.18
CA ARG A 21 -24.76 35.29 -5.40
C ARG A 21 -26.21 34.99 -5.80
N VAL A 22 -27.19 35.69 -5.21
CA VAL A 22 -28.61 35.59 -5.62
C VAL A 22 -28.78 36.06 -7.07
N GLN A 23 -28.16 37.18 -7.47
CA GLN A 23 -28.20 37.64 -8.86
C GLN A 23 -27.58 36.64 -9.83
N GLN A 24 -26.46 36.02 -9.45
CA GLN A 24 -25.81 34.99 -10.26
C GLN A 24 -26.73 33.78 -10.45
N LEU A 25 -27.25 33.19 -9.38
CA LEU A 25 -28.17 32.04 -9.44
C LEU A 25 -29.45 32.36 -10.23
N SER A 26 -29.88 33.62 -10.20
CA SER A 26 -31.01 34.07 -11.00
C SER A 26 -30.68 34.23 -12.49
N ARG A 27 -29.45 34.60 -12.85
CA ARG A 27 -28.96 34.58 -14.26
C ARG A 27 -28.80 33.15 -14.77
N GLU A 28 -28.39 32.24 -13.91
CA GLU A 28 -28.26 30.80 -14.18
C GLU A 28 -29.63 30.08 -14.23
N GLY A 29 -30.74 30.79 -14.04
CA GLY A 29 -32.10 30.23 -14.12
C GLY A 29 -32.54 29.41 -12.91
N VAL A 30 -31.74 29.36 -11.85
CA VAL A 30 -32.04 28.63 -10.61
C VAL A 30 -33.12 29.35 -9.79
N ILE A 31 -33.01 30.68 -9.67
CA ILE A 31 -33.94 31.52 -8.93
C ILE A 31 -34.83 32.30 -9.93
N PRO A 32 -36.16 32.05 -9.97
CA PRO A 32 -37.05 32.71 -10.91
C PRO A 32 -37.14 34.21 -10.61
N LYS A 33 -36.94 35.05 -11.65
CA LYS A 33 -37.13 36.50 -11.56
C LYS A 33 -38.62 36.81 -11.66
N ALA A 34 -39.13 37.66 -10.76
CA ALA A 34 -40.48 38.19 -10.87
C ALA A 34 -40.47 39.53 -11.62
N GLU A 35 -39.92 40.58 -11.00
CA GLU A 35 -39.82 41.94 -11.57
C GLU A 35 -38.44 42.56 -11.30
N ARG A 36 -38.16 43.76 -11.82
CA ARG A 36 -36.84 44.40 -11.70
C ARG A 36 -36.46 44.62 -10.22
N GLY A 37 -35.52 43.82 -9.73
CA GLY A 37 -35.03 43.88 -8.34
C GLY A 37 -35.91 43.16 -7.31
N GLN A 38 -36.91 42.40 -7.79
CA GLN A 38 -37.99 41.84 -7.01
C GLN A 38 -38.13 40.34 -7.31
N TYR A 39 -38.16 39.51 -6.27
CA TYR A 39 -38.07 38.06 -6.36
C TYR A 39 -39.24 37.39 -5.65
N ASP A 40 -39.79 36.33 -6.25
CA ASP A 40 -40.81 35.52 -5.58
C ASP A 40 -40.16 34.70 -4.45
N LEU A 41 -40.64 34.89 -3.23
CA LEU A 41 -40.11 34.25 -2.02
C LEU A 41 -40.13 32.72 -2.14
N ILE A 42 -41.28 32.16 -2.49
CA ILE A 42 -41.51 30.72 -2.52
C ILE A 42 -40.72 30.09 -3.68
N GLY A 43 -40.76 30.71 -4.86
CA GLY A 43 -39.99 30.29 -6.03
C GLY A 43 -38.49 30.31 -5.79
N SER A 44 -37.97 31.33 -5.09
CA SER A 44 -36.54 31.47 -4.79
C SER A 44 -36.05 30.38 -3.84
N VAL A 45 -36.78 30.11 -2.76
CA VAL A 45 -36.44 29.03 -1.80
C VAL A 45 -36.47 27.67 -2.50
N ARG A 46 -37.54 27.38 -3.25
CA ARG A 46 -37.67 26.08 -3.95
C ARG A 46 -36.59 25.88 -5.00
N GLY A 47 -36.28 26.93 -5.76
CA GLY A 47 -35.20 26.92 -6.76
C GLY A 47 -33.84 26.62 -6.13
N TYR A 48 -33.54 27.28 -5.01
CA TYR A 48 -32.29 27.08 -4.28
C TYR A 48 -32.17 25.69 -3.65
N VAL A 49 -33.24 25.17 -3.04
CA VAL A 49 -33.26 23.81 -2.48
C VAL A 49 -33.01 22.76 -3.58
N ARG A 50 -33.60 22.94 -4.77
CA ARG A 50 -33.34 22.04 -5.91
C ARG A 50 -31.87 22.11 -6.35
N TYR A 51 -31.31 23.31 -6.44
CA TYR A 51 -29.90 23.51 -6.78
C TYR A 51 -28.95 22.80 -5.81
N LEU A 52 -29.20 22.89 -4.50
CA LEU A 52 -28.39 22.20 -3.49
C LEU A 52 -28.48 20.67 -3.63
N ARG A 53 -29.67 20.12 -3.91
CA ARG A 53 -29.84 18.68 -4.14
C ARG A 53 -29.10 18.20 -5.38
N ASP A 54 -29.18 18.96 -6.48
CA ASP A 54 -28.48 18.62 -7.72
C ASP A 54 -26.96 18.69 -7.54
N GLN A 55 -26.46 19.66 -6.76
CA GLN A 55 -25.03 19.79 -6.45
C GLN A 55 -24.52 18.63 -5.59
N ALA A 56 -25.28 18.22 -4.56
CA ALA A 56 -24.95 17.06 -3.74
C ALA A 56 -24.91 15.77 -4.57
N THR A 57 -25.87 15.59 -5.48
CA THR A 57 -25.94 14.41 -6.37
C THR A 57 -24.75 14.38 -7.35
N LYS A 58 -24.37 15.53 -7.91
CA LYS A 58 -23.19 15.63 -8.80
C LYS A 58 -21.87 15.36 -8.08
N ALA A 59 -21.72 15.84 -6.85
CA ALA A 59 -20.55 15.55 -6.02
C ALA A 59 -20.41 14.04 -5.74
N GLN A 60 -21.54 13.36 -5.54
CA GLN A 60 -21.58 11.92 -5.27
C GLN A 60 -21.36 11.06 -6.52
N ALA A 61 -21.54 11.59 -7.73
CA ALA A 61 -21.31 10.86 -8.99
C ALA A 61 -19.83 10.81 -9.41
N GLY A 62 -18.98 11.74 -8.95
CA GLY A 62 -17.53 11.76 -9.22
C GLY A 62 -16.65 11.08 -8.13
N ALA A 63 -17.22 10.83 -6.95
CA ALA A 63 -16.57 10.18 -5.81
C ALA A 63 -16.63 8.63 -5.70
N PRO A 64 -17.49 7.86 -6.42
CA PRO A 64 -17.59 6.41 -6.21
C PRO A 64 -16.30 5.68 -6.59
N ASP A 65 -15.60 6.19 -7.61
CA ASP A 65 -14.41 5.57 -8.16
C ASP A 65 -13.20 5.75 -7.23
N TYR A 66 -13.02 6.95 -6.66
CA TYR A 66 -11.92 7.22 -5.72
C TYR A 66 -12.05 6.42 -4.41
N ALA A 67 -13.25 6.33 -3.85
CA ALA A 67 -13.47 5.55 -2.62
C ALA A 67 -13.24 4.05 -2.85
N ALA A 68 -13.67 3.52 -4.02
CA ALA A 68 -13.47 2.13 -4.39
C ALA A 68 -11.98 1.81 -4.63
N GLU A 69 -11.26 2.65 -5.37
CA GLU A 69 -9.83 2.48 -5.64
C GLU A 69 -8.99 2.64 -4.37
N ARG A 70 -9.32 3.59 -3.49
CA ARG A 70 -8.67 3.73 -2.18
C ARG A 70 -8.89 2.49 -1.30
N ALA A 71 -10.09 1.91 -1.31
CA ALA A 71 -10.37 0.68 -0.58
C ALA A 71 -9.58 -0.52 -1.14
N ARG A 72 -9.43 -0.62 -2.46
CA ARG A 72 -8.59 -1.64 -3.11
C ARG A 72 -7.12 -1.49 -2.71
N PHE A 73 -6.59 -0.27 -2.77
CA PHE A 73 -5.22 0.03 -2.37
C PHE A 73 -4.95 -0.30 -0.90
N ILE A 74 -5.85 0.11 0.00
CA ILE A 74 -5.71 -0.19 1.45
C ILE A 74 -5.71 -1.70 1.68
N ARG A 75 -6.58 -2.46 0.99
CA ARG A 75 -6.58 -3.93 1.10
C ARG A 75 -5.26 -4.52 0.61
N ALA A 76 -4.79 -4.15 -0.58
CA ALA A 76 -3.52 -4.65 -1.12
C ALA A 76 -2.33 -4.32 -0.19
N ARG A 77 -2.32 -3.14 0.43
CA ARG A 77 -1.30 -2.75 1.43
C ARG A 77 -1.40 -3.57 2.72
N ALA A 78 -2.62 -3.88 3.17
CA ALA A 78 -2.82 -4.74 4.33
C ALA A 78 -2.34 -6.17 4.07
N ASP A 79 -2.66 -6.72 2.89
CA ASP A 79 -2.23 -8.06 2.48
C ASP A 79 -0.69 -8.13 2.40
N LEU A 80 -0.03 -7.10 1.86
CA LEU A 80 1.43 -7.02 1.82
C LEU A 80 2.04 -6.95 3.23
N ALA A 81 1.47 -6.12 4.11
CA ALA A 81 1.94 -5.99 5.49
C ALA A 81 1.76 -7.29 6.29
N GLU A 82 0.73 -8.08 5.98
CA GLU A 82 0.53 -9.41 6.56
C GLU A 82 1.60 -10.39 6.06
N MET A 83 1.89 -10.43 4.76
CA MET A 83 2.96 -11.26 4.19
C MET A 83 4.34 -10.91 4.78
N GLU A 84 4.67 -9.63 4.88
CA GLU A 84 5.93 -9.17 5.52
C GLU A 84 6.01 -9.58 7.00
N ALA A 85 4.87 -9.55 7.71
CA ALA A 85 4.81 -9.98 9.10
C ALA A 85 4.97 -11.50 9.24
N GLU A 86 4.46 -12.29 8.31
CA GLU A 86 4.64 -13.75 8.26
C GLU A 86 6.07 -14.15 7.90
N GLU A 87 6.70 -13.45 6.96
CA GLU A 87 8.11 -13.61 6.62
C GLU A 87 9.00 -13.30 7.83
N LYS A 88 8.76 -12.17 8.52
CA LYS A 88 9.49 -11.81 9.75
C LYS A 88 9.26 -12.78 10.92
N ARG A 89 8.13 -13.49 10.95
CA ARG A 89 7.86 -14.56 11.93
C ARG A 89 8.50 -15.91 11.55
N GLY A 90 9.18 -16.00 10.40
CA GLY A 90 9.79 -17.23 9.92
C GLY A 90 8.80 -18.25 9.38
N ALA A 91 7.56 -17.84 9.07
CA ALA A 91 6.52 -18.70 8.49
C ALA A 91 6.56 -18.71 6.95
N LEU A 92 7.20 -17.71 6.34
CA LEU A 92 7.48 -17.64 4.91
C LEU A 92 8.99 -17.73 4.68
N ILE A 93 9.41 -18.66 3.82
CA ILE A 93 10.80 -18.78 3.35
C ILE A 93 10.75 -18.71 1.82
N ALA A 94 11.58 -17.85 1.22
CA ALA A 94 11.67 -17.76 -0.24
C ALA A 94 12.07 -19.12 -0.84
N ALA A 95 11.42 -19.51 -1.94
CA ALA A 95 11.67 -20.80 -2.58
C ALA A 95 13.15 -20.94 -3.00
N GLU A 96 13.77 -19.84 -3.41
CA GLU A 96 15.17 -19.73 -3.80
C GLU A 96 16.11 -20.03 -2.61
N GLN A 97 15.74 -19.63 -1.39
CA GLN A 97 16.53 -19.94 -0.19
C GLN A 97 16.45 -21.43 0.16
N ILE A 98 15.28 -22.05 0.01
CA ILE A 98 15.10 -23.50 0.19
C ILE A 98 15.92 -24.26 -0.84
N GLU A 99 15.88 -23.85 -2.11
CA GLU A 99 16.65 -24.48 -3.18
C GLU A 99 18.16 -24.40 -2.91
N ALA A 100 18.67 -23.22 -2.55
CA ALA A 100 20.08 -23.05 -2.20
C ALA A 100 20.50 -23.92 -1.01
N ALA A 101 19.66 -24.01 0.03
CA ALA A 101 19.89 -24.87 1.19
C ALA A 101 20.00 -26.36 0.78
N TRP A 102 19.07 -26.84 -0.05
CA TRP A 102 19.08 -28.23 -0.53
C TRP A 102 20.29 -28.52 -1.41
N ILE A 103 20.70 -27.59 -2.28
CA ILE A 103 21.91 -27.73 -3.08
C ILE A 103 23.14 -27.87 -2.18
N ALA A 104 23.26 -27.05 -1.13
CA ALA A 104 24.37 -27.12 -0.18
C ALA A 104 24.40 -28.46 0.56
N VAL A 105 23.26 -28.94 1.06
CA VAL A 105 23.14 -30.24 1.75
C VAL A 105 23.53 -31.39 0.81
N LEU A 106 23.03 -31.39 -0.43
CA LEU A 106 23.33 -32.44 -1.41
C LEU A 106 24.81 -32.42 -1.85
N ALA A 107 25.42 -31.24 -1.96
CA ALA A 107 26.84 -31.09 -2.28
C ALA A 107 27.73 -31.63 -1.15
N LEU A 108 27.37 -31.35 0.11
CA LEU A 108 28.06 -31.89 1.28
C LEU A 108 27.95 -33.43 1.33
N LEU A 109 26.74 -33.96 1.13
CA LEU A 109 26.49 -35.41 1.06
C LEU A 109 27.37 -36.06 -0.02
N ARG A 110 27.38 -35.50 -1.24
CA ARG A 110 28.19 -36.00 -2.35
C ARG A 110 29.67 -36.04 -1.98
N THR A 111 30.19 -34.97 -1.40
CA THR A 111 31.60 -34.86 -0.98
C THR A 111 31.96 -35.96 0.02
N ARG A 112 31.13 -36.16 1.05
CA ARG A 112 31.39 -37.18 2.09
C ARG A 112 31.29 -38.61 1.55
N LEU A 113 30.30 -38.90 0.71
CA LEU A 113 30.16 -40.23 0.10
C LEU A 113 31.32 -40.59 -0.83
N LEU A 114 31.84 -39.62 -1.59
CA LEU A 114 32.97 -39.85 -2.48
C LEU A 114 34.30 -39.98 -1.74
N ALA A 115 34.43 -39.43 -0.53
CA ALA A 115 35.61 -39.59 0.32
C ALA A 115 35.64 -40.93 1.09
N LEU A 116 34.51 -41.62 1.22
CA LEU A 116 34.40 -42.87 1.97
C LEU A 116 35.30 -44.00 1.42
N PRO A 117 35.35 -44.29 0.11
CA PRO A 117 36.20 -45.35 -0.42
C PRO A 117 37.68 -45.13 -0.11
N ASP A 118 38.17 -43.91 -0.25
CA ASP A 118 39.59 -43.58 0.02
C ASP A 118 39.93 -43.77 1.50
N ARG A 119 39.00 -43.45 2.40
CA ARG A 119 39.15 -43.68 3.85
C ARG A 119 39.05 -45.16 4.23
N LEU A 120 38.12 -45.89 3.63
CA LEU A 120 37.80 -47.28 3.97
C LEU A 120 38.77 -48.29 3.34
N ALA A 121 39.26 -48.05 2.13
CA ALA A 121 40.10 -48.99 1.39
C ALA A 121 41.31 -49.53 2.19
N PRO A 122 42.15 -48.70 2.83
CA PRO A 122 43.27 -49.21 3.62
C PRO A 122 42.81 -49.99 4.86
N GLN A 123 41.80 -49.49 5.57
CA GLN A 123 41.30 -50.14 6.79
C GLN A 123 40.63 -51.48 6.52
N VAL A 124 39.94 -51.60 5.38
CA VAL A 124 39.32 -52.83 4.89
C VAL A 124 40.38 -53.84 4.45
N PHE A 125 41.45 -53.38 3.80
CA PHE A 125 42.56 -54.24 3.37
C PHE A 125 43.27 -54.93 4.55
N GLU A 126 43.29 -54.28 5.72
CA GLU A 126 43.89 -54.83 6.94
C GLU A 126 42.98 -55.81 7.70
N GLN A 127 41.71 -55.96 7.32
CA GLN A 127 40.78 -56.86 8.04
C GLN A 127 41.04 -58.32 7.70
N SER A 128 41.07 -59.17 8.74
CA SER A 128 41.35 -60.61 8.61
C SER A 128 40.12 -61.44 8.28
N THR A 129 38.90 -60.91 8.48
CA THR A 129 37.65 -61.63 8.20
C THR A 129 36.63 -60.76 7.48
N VAL A 130 35.79 -61.40 6.67
CA VAL A 130 34.65 -60.74 6.01
C VAL A 130 33.67 -60.13 7.03
N GLY A 131 33.55 -60.74 8.21
CA GLY A 131 32.71 -60.23 9.30
C GLY A 131 33.21 -58.88 9.81
N ASP A 132 34.52 -58.78 10.07
CA ASP A 132 35.16 -57.56 10.58
C ASP A 132 35.13 -56.46 9.51
N THR A 133 35.41 -56.79 8.25
CA THR A 133 35.23 -55.87 7.11
C THR A 133 33.82 -55.29 7.05
N ARG A 134 32.78 -56.14 7.19
CA ARG A 134 31.39 -55.69 7.12
C ARG A 134 31.02 -54.79 8.29
N ASN A 135 31.50 -55.11 9.49
CA ASN A 135 31.26 -54.33 10.69
C ASN A 135 31.92 -52.96 10.58
N LEU A 136 33.18 -52.90 10.11
CA LEU A 136 33.91 -51.66 9.86
C LEU A 136 33.17 -50.76 8.87
N ILE A 137 32.80 -51.28 7.69
CA ILE A 137 32.07 -50.51 6.67
C ILE A 137 30.76 -49.97 7.25
N ARG A 138 29.99 -50.78 7.98
CA ARG A 138 28.72 -50.37 8.58
C ARG A 138 28.91 -49.30 9.65
N MET A 139 29.94 -49.42 10.47
CA MET A 139 30.28 -48.44 11.51
C MET A 139 30.64 -47.10 10.88
N THR A 140 31.54 -47.08 9.90
CA THR A 140 31.98 -45.84 9.23
C THR A 140 30.85 -45.16 8.45
N ILE A 141 29.97 -45.93 7.80
CA ILE A 141 28.80 -45.35 7.12
C ILE A 141 27.88 -44.68 8.15
N ARG A 142 27.64 -45.30 9.30
CA ARG A 142 26.80 -44.71 10.35
C ARG A 142 27.41 -43.43 10.92
N GLU A 143 28.72 -43.45 11.21
CA GLU A 143 29.47 -42.26 11.65
C GLU A 143 29.29 -41.10 10.65
N VAL A 144 29.47 -41.35 9.35
CA VAL A 144 29.30 -40.30 8.33
C VAL A 144 27.85 -39.84 8.20
N LEU A 145 26.87 -40.73 8.37
CA LEU A 145 25.46 -40.35 8.36
C LEU A 145 25.07 -39.53 9.60
N ASP A 146 25.62 -39.85 10.77
CA ASP A 146 25.40 -39.10 12.01
C ASP A 146 26.04 -37.70 11.92
N ASP A 147 27.24 -37.59 11.35
CA ASP A 147 27.89 -36.31 11.04
C ASP A 147 27.04 -35.47 10.06
N LEU A 148 26.48 -36.10 9.02
CA LEU A 148 25.64 -35.42 8.02
C LEU A 148 24.26 -35.04 8.56
N ALA A 149 23.79 -35.69 9.63
CA ALA A 149 22.53 -35.37 10.29
C ALA A 149 22.62 -34.11 11.17
N GLN A 150 23.82 -33.59 11.40
CA GLN A 150 24.08 -32.29 12.06
C GLN A 150 24.67 -31.28 11.06
N PRO A 151 23.95 -30.92 9.98
CA PRO A 151 24.47 -29.97 9.02
C PRO A 151 24.47 -28.55 9.62
N ASP A 152 25.66 -27.98 9.81
CA ASP A 152 25.90 -26.57 10.18
C ASP A 152 25.62 -25.65 8.97
N VAL A 153 24.41 -25.74 8.41
CA VAL A 153 23.99 -24.90 7.28
C VAL A 153 23.42 -23.61 7.86
N GLN A 154 24.29 -22.61 7.99
CA GLN A 154 23.90 -21.25 8.30
C GLN A 154 23.22 -20.66 7.06
N LEU A 155 21.90 -20.55 7.11
CA LEU A 155 21.14 -19.80 6.09
C LEU A 155 21.32 -18.32 6.39
N GLU A 156 22.14 -17.65 5.60
CA GLU A 156 22.27 -16.20 5.58
C GLU A 156 20.92 -15.63 5.10
N ALA A 157 20.05 -15.25 6.04
CA ALA A 157 18.85 -14.50 5.73
C ALA A 157 19.31 -13.12 5.23
N SER A 158 19.16 -12.86 3.93
CA SER A 158 19.41 -11.55 3.35
C SER A 158 18.38 -10.58 3.92
N ALA A 159 18.74 -9.89 5.00
CA ALA A 159 18.09 -8.67 5.42
C ALA A 159 18.39 -7.59 4.38
N ASP A 160 17.33 -6.84 4.03
CA ASP A 160 17.31 -5.52 3.39
C ASP A 160 16.58 -5.53 2.04
N ILE A 161 15.25 -5.51 2.13
CA ILE A 161 14.42 -4.91 1.09
C ILE A 161 14.00 -3.55 1.63
N ASP A 162 14.59 -2.50 1.06
CA ASP A 162 14.24 -1.10 1.30
C ASP A 162 12.73 -0.93 1.27
N GLY A 163 12.16 -0.46 2.38
CA GLY A 163 10.77 -0.08 2.46
C GLY A 163 10.48 0.99 1.40
N LEU A 164 9.41 0.79 0.61
CA LEU A 164 9.02 1.77 -0.38
C LEU A 164 8.86 3.16 0.27
N PRO A 165 9.41 4.23 -0.37
CA PRO A 165 9.25 5.58 0.15
C PRO A 165 7.76 5.95 0.21
N ASP A 166 7.36 6.48 1.35
CA ASP A 166 6.00 6.92 1.64
C ASP A 166 5.60 8.08 0.70
N PRO A 167 4.56 7.94 -0.14
CA PRO A 167 4.16 9.00 -1.07
C PRO A 167 3.48 10.19 -0.38
N GLU A 168 3.23 10.14 0.93
CA GLU A 168 2.61 11.26 1.67
C GLU A 168 3.58 12.39 2.08
N ALA A 169 4.86 12.33 1.68
CA ALA A 169 5.82 13.41 1.96
C ALA A 169 5.71 14.64 1.03
N ASP A 170 4.90 14.61 -0.04
CA ASP A 170 4.76 15.74 -0.99
C ASP A 170 3.34 16.32 -1.03
N GLY A 171 2.80 16.63 0.15
CA GLY A 171 1.41 17.02 0.34
C GLY A 171 1.19 18.18 1.31
N GLY A 172 2.03 19.22 1.27
CA GLY A 172 1.70 20.45 1.99
C GLY A 172 2.86 21.44 2.10
N ASP A 173 2.92 22.42 1.20
CA ASP A 173 2.54 23.79 1.54
C ASP A 173 2.57 24.67 0.28
N GLY A 174 1.39 25.12 -0.14
CA GLY A 174 1.22 26.02 -1.26
C GLY A 174 0.60 27.33 -0.78
N ALA A 175 1.42 28.38 -0.84
CA ALA A 175 1.03 29.79 -1.03
C ALA A 175 0.48 30.59 0.16
N GLU A 176 1.38 31.33 0.82
CA GLU A 176 1.16 32.72 1.27
C GLU A 176 2.45 33.51 0.96
N GLY A 177 2.48 34.69 0.35
CA GLY A 177 1.46 35.55 -0.22
C GLY A 177 2.16 36.52 -1.20
N ALA A 178 1.44 36.90 -2.25
CA ALA A 178 1.90 37.89 -3.21
C ALA A 178 1.30 39.28 -2.88
N ALA A 179 2.17 40.29 -3.02
CA ALA A 179 1.94 41.73 -3.20
C ALA A 179 1.95 42.63 -1.92
N PRO A 180 2.31 43.94 -2.05
CA PRO A 180 2.60 44.73 -3.26
C PRO A 180 3.91 45.55 -3.22
N ALA A 181 4.19 46.18 -4.36
CA ALA A 181 5.34 47.04 -4.66
C ALA A 181 5.47 48.30 -3.76
N ALA A 182 6.72 48.69 -3.49
CA ALA A 182 7.14 50.06 -3.24
C ALA A 182 8.60 50.20 -3.68
N GLY A 183 8.88 51.11 -4.64
CA GLY A 183 10.24 51.47 -5.02
C GLY A 183 10.78 52.61 -4.16
N THR A 184 12.10 52.64 -3.98
CA THR A 184 13.02 53.77 -3.72
C THR A 184 14.42 53.16 -3.73
N ASP A 185 15.25 53.44 -4.73
CA ASP A 185 16.31 54.47 -4.74
C ASP A 185 17.61 54.09 -3.99
N ASP A 186 18.73 54.43 -4.64
CA ASP A 186 20.09 54.67 -4.12
C ASP A 186 21.07 53.49 -3.85
N GLN A 187 21.93 53.18 -4.83
CA GLN A 187 23.39 53.48 -4.86
C GLN A 187 24.13 52.71 -5.96
#